data_AF-A0A953TRJ7-F1
#
_entry.id   AF-A0A953TRJ7-F1
#
_cell.length_a   1.000
_cell.length_b   1.000
_cell.length_c   1.000
_cell.angle_alpha   90.00
_cell.angle_beta   90.00
_cell.angle_gamma   90.00
#
_symmetry.space_group_name_H-M   'P 1'
#
loop_
_entity.id
_entity.type
_entity.pdbx_description
1 polymer ?
#
loop_
_entity_poly.entity_id
_entity_poly.type
_entity_poly.pdbx_seq_one_letter_code
_entity_poly.pdbx_strand_id
1 'polypeptide(L)'
;MSHLNWFWIAIALAVPGVAGGAIAYPVWLKGHPILGNLAGTAIIFGASVGFIMRERIEIDLAAQACLERGFVCFPEPSAFTRFAIYAFIGLIQIMVLFTVSLRVETKIRRRGYAPEWR
;
A
#
# COMPACT_ATOMS: atom_id res chain seq x y z
N MET A 1 -25.94 1.42 -7.52
CA MET A 1 -24.64 1.14 -8.18
C MET A 1 -23.60 2.04 -7.54
N SER A 2 -22.75 1.51 -6.65
CA SER A 2 -21.68 2.29 -6.03
C SER A 2 -20.58 2.47 -7.07
N HIS A 3 -20.22 3.69 -7.43
CA HIS A 3 -19.07 3.91 -8.32
C HIS A 3 -17.78 3.79 -7.53
N LEU A 4 -16.70 3.34 -8.20
CA LEU A 4 -15.37 3.30 -7.62
C LEU A 4 -14.96 4.72 -7.19
N ASN A 5 -14.71 4.92 -5.89
CA ASN A 5 -14.40 6.25 -5.37
C ASN A 5 -12.91 6.58 -5.56
N TRP A 6 -12.62 7.40 -6.57
CA TRP A 6 -11.27 7.87 -6.91
C TRP A 6 -10.54 8.55 -5.75
N PHE A 7 -11.26 9.17 -4.81
CA PHE A 7 -10.66 9.75 -3.62
C PHE A 7 -9.96 8.69 -2.77
N TRP A 8 -10.58 7.51 -2.57
CA TRP A 8 -9.99 6.42 -1.79
C TRP A 8 -8.81 5.77 -2.51
N ILE A 9 -8.84 5.72 -3.84
CA ILE A 9 -7.69 5.28 -4.63
C ILE A 9 -6.52 6.25 -4.44
N ALA A 10 -6.77 7.56 -4.51
CA ALA A 10 -5.72 8.57 -4.32
C ALA A 10 -5.10 8.48 -2.91
N ILE A 11 -5.93 8.28 -1.88
CA ILE A 11 -5.46 8.05 -0.51
C ILE A 11 -4.63 6.76 -0.44
N ALA A 12 -5.14 5.65 -0.98
CA ALA A 12 -4.44 4.36 -0.98
C ALA A 12 -3.09 4.44 -1.72
N LEU A 13 -2.99 5.28 -2.75
CA LEU A 13 -1.76 5.49 -3.52
C LEU A 13 -0.71 6.32 -2.78
N ALA A 14 -1.13 7.33 -2.01
CA ALA A 14 -0.21 8.26 -1.37
C ALA A 14 0.10 7.91 0.09
N VAL A 15 -0.93 7.68 0.90
CA VAL A 15 -0.80 7.65 2.36
C VAL A 15 0.02 6.46 2.87
N PRO A 16 -0.25 5.20 2.46
CA PRO A 16 0.51 4.06 2.95
C PRO A 16 1.99 4.11 2.54
N GLY A 17 2.28 4.51 1.30
CA GLY A 17 3.64 4.67 0.82
C GLY A 17 4.42 5.73 1.58
N VAL A 18 3.82 6.91 1.81
CA VAL A 18 4.44 7.99 2.59
C VAL A 18 4.63 7.59 4.04
N ALA A 19 3.62 6.99 4.68
CA ALA A 19 3.70 6.55 6.07
C ALA A 19 4.74 5.43 6.25
N GLY A 20 4.72 4.42 5.38
CA GLY A 20 5.69 3.33 5.40
C GLY A 20 7.12 3.82 5.18
N GLY A 21 7.31 4.73 4.21
CA GLY A 21 8.60 5.37 3.95
C GLY A 21 9.09 6.25 5.11
N ALA A 22 8.20 7.05 5.72
CA ALA A 22 8.54 7.92 6.85
C ALA A 22 9.01 7.12 8.08
N ILE A 23 8.43 5.94 8.31
CA ILE A 23 8.87 5.04 9.39
C ILE A 23 10.15 4.27 9.01
N ALA A 24 10.26 3.80 7.77
CA ALA A 24 11.41 3.03 7.31
C ALA A 24 12.69 3.88 7.20
N TYR A 25 12.57 5.13 6.74
CA TYR A 25 13.68 6.04 6.48
C TYR A 25 14.64 6.25 7.67
N PRO A 26 14.19 6.61 8.90
CA PRO A 26 15.09 6.78 10.04
C PRO A 26 15.80 5.47 10.43
N VAL A 27 15.17 4.32 10.18
CA VAL A 27 15.77 3.00 10.46
C VAL A 27 16.86 2.67 9.43
N TRP A 28 16.64 3.02 8.16
CA TRP A 28 17.67 2.90 7.12
C TRP A 28 18.91 3.75 7.43
N LEU A 29 18.72 4.97 7.91
CA LEU A 29 19.83 5.86 8.28
C LEU A 29 20.68 5.32 9.44
N LYS A 30 20.11 4.46 10.30
CA LYS A 30 20.82 3.78 11.39
C LYS A 30 21.56 2.51 10.95
N GLY A 31 21.54 2.17 9.65
CA GLY A 31 22.22 0.99 9.12
C GLY A 31 21.44 -0.32 9.25
N HIS A 32 20.14 -0.25 9.51
CA HIS A 32 19.27 -1.44 9.61
C HIS A 32 18.24 -1.50 8.46
N PRO A 33 18.67 -1.67 7.18
CA PRO A 33 17.77 -1.62 6.03
C PRO A 33 16.66 -2.67 6.07
N ILE A 34 16.98 -3.89 6.53
CA ILE A 34 16.03 -5.01 6.63
C ILE A 34 14.89 -4.69 7.60
N LEU A 35 15.21 -4.19 8.81
CA LEU A 35 14.20 -3.83 9.80
C LEU A 35 13.33 -2.67 9.31
N GLY A 36 13.93 -1.67 8.64
CA GLY A 36 13.19 -0.57 8.04
C GLY A 36 12.21 -1.05 6.97
N ASN A 37 12.64 -1.97 6.09
CA ASN A 37 11.78 -2.53 5.05
C ASN A 37 10.65 -3.39 5.63
N LEU A 38 10.94 -4.19 6.67
CA LEU A 38 9.93 -4.98 7.36
C LEU A 38 8.84 -4.08 7.97
N ALA A 39 9.24 -3.02 8.68
CA ALA A 39 8.31 -2.07 9.29
C ALA A 39 7.50 -1.31 8.23
N GLY A 40 8.15 -0.78 7.19
CA GLY A 40 7.46 -0.06 6.11
C GLY A 40 6.50 -0.96 5.33
N THR A 41 6.89 -2.21 5.06
CA THR A 41 6.04 -3.21 4.39
C THR A 41 4.83 -3.57 5.25
N ALA A 42 5.01 -3.75 6.57
CA ALA A 42 3.90 -4.03 7.47
C ALA A 42 2.84 -2.91 7.46
N ILE A 43 3.27 -1.65 7.42
CA ILE A 43 2.38 -0.49 7.31
C ILE A 43 1.64 -0.50 5.97
N ILE A 44 2.36 -0.63 4.85
CA ILE A 44 1.77 -0.61 3.51
C ILE A 44 0.79 -1.78 3.32
N PHE A 45 1.21 -2.99 3.69
CA PHE A 45 0.40 -4.19 3.58
C PHE A 45 -0.82 -4.13 4.48
N GLY A 46 -0.63 -3.74 5.75
CA GLY A 46 -1.74 -3.56 6.70
C GLY A 46 -2.76 -2.53 6.22
N ALA A 47 -2.30 -1.41 5.69
CA ALA A 47 -3.19 -0.40 5.09
C ALA A 47 -3.92 -0.94 3.86
N SER A 48 -3.25 -1.69 2.99
CA SER A 48 -3.86 -2.30 1.80
C SER A 48 -4.97 -3.28 2.18
N VAL A 49 -4.74 -4.12 3.18
CA VAL A 49 -5.77 -5.00 3.76
C VAL A 49 -6.91 -4.18 4.36
N GLY A 50 -6.59 -3.09 5.07
CA GLY A 50 -7.59 -2.17 5.63
C GLY A 50 -8.51 -1.55 4.56
N PHE A 51 -7.95 -1.09 3.44
CA PHE A 51 -8.74 -0.57 2.32
C PHE A 51 -9.62 -1.64 1.66
N ILE A 52 -9.11 -2.86 1.51
CA ILE A 52 -9.90 -3.99 0.99
C ILE A 52 -11.06 -4.33 1.93
N MET A 53 -10.81 -4.38 3.25
CA MET A 53 -11.85 -4.64 4.25
C MET A 53 -12.90 -3.54 4.28
N ARG A 54 -12.48 -2.28 4.19
CA ARG A 54 -13.40 -1.15 4.07
C ARG A 54 -14.30 -1.29 2.85
N GLU A 55 -13.74 -1.54 1.67
CA GLU A 55 -14.50 -1.73 0.44
C GLU A 55 -15.46 -2.92 0.53
N ARG A 56 -15.04 -4.00 1.21
CA ARG A 56 -15.89 -5.16 1.45
C ARG A 56 -17.13 -4.79 2.28
N ILE A 57 -16.97 -4.02 3.35
CA ILE A 57 -18.08 -3.56 4.19
C ILE A 57 -19.05 -2.68 3.39
N GLU A 58 -18.53 -1.75 2.58
CA GLU A 58 -19.38 -0.87 1.74
C GLU A 58 -20.21 -1.68 0.74
N ILE A 59 -19.63 -2.72 0.13
CA ILE A 59 -20.34 -3.62 -0.78
C ILE A 59 -21.39 -4.45 -0.05
N ASP A 60 -21.05 -5.02 1.11
CA ASP A 60 -21.97 -5.86 1.88
C ASP A 60 -23.18 -5.05 2.37
N LEU A 61 -22.98 -3.82 2.84
CA LEU A 61 -24.06 -2.90 3.22
C LEU A 61 -24.96 -2.55 2.02
N ALA A 62 -24.36 -2.28 0.86
CA ALA A 62 -25.12 -2.00 -0.36
C ALA A 62 -25.94 -3.23 -0.82
N ALA A 63 -25.37 -4.43 -0.72
CA ALA A 63 -26.04 -5.67 -1.06
C ALA A 63 -27.22 -5.95 -0.12
N GLN A 64 -27.05 -5.75 1.19
CA GLN A 64 -28.12 -5.89 2.19
C GLN A 64 -29.30 -4.95 1.87
N ALA A 65 -29.02 -3.67 1.58
CA ALA A 65 -30.06 -2.70 1.24
C ALA A 65 -30.86 -3.07 -0.03
N CYS A 66 -30.25 -3.79 -0.98
CA CYS A 66 -30.95 -4.30 -2.16
C CYS A 66 -31.82 -5.52 -1.81
N LEU A 67 -31.29 -6.45 -1.00
CA LEU A 67 -32.00 -7.65 -0.56
C LEU A 67 -33.25 -7.28 0.25
N GLU A 68 -33.19 -6.26 1.09
CA GLU A 68 -34.35 -5.73 1.82
C GLU A 68 -35.46 -5.21 0.90
N ARG A 69 -35.12 -4.78 -0.31
CA ARG A 69 -36.07 -4.32 -1.34
C ARG A 69 -36.54 -5.46 -2.26
N GLY A 70 -36.11 -6.70 -2.02
CA GLY A 70 -36.52 -7.88 -2.77
C GLY A 70 -35.80 -8.09 -4.11
N PHE A 71 -34.70 -7.36 -4.37
CA PHE A 71 -33.93 -7.52 -5.62
C PHE A 71 -32.45 -7.77 -5.32
N VAL A 72 -31.76 -8.50 -6.20
CA VAL A 72 -30.32 -8.74 -6.10
C VAL A 72 -29.58 -7.67 -6.89
N CYS A 73 -28.57 -7.04 -6.30
CA CYS A 73 -27.72 -6.08 -7.00
C CYS A 73 -26.27 -6.56 -7.03
N PHE A 74 -25.62 -6.37 -8.18
CA PHE A 74 -24.20 -6.66 -8.35
C PHE A 74 -23.40 -5.35 -8.42
N PRO A 75 -22.23 -5.29 -7.77
CA PRO A 75 -21.36 -4.12 -7.87
C PRO A 75 -20.72 -4.05 -9.26
N GLU A 76 -20.74 -2.85 -9.87
CA GLU A 76 -19.98 -2.53 -11.07
C GLU A 76 -18.93 -1.45 -10.72
N PRO A 77 -17.62 -1.68 -10.91
CA PRO A 77 -16.96 -2.93 -11.29
C PRO A 77 -17.07 -4.01 -10.21
N SER A 78 -16.80 -5.27 -10.60
CA SER A 78 -16.90 -6.44 -9.71
C SER A 78 -16.09 -6.27 -8.42
N ALA A 79 -16.54 -6.90 -7.34
CA ALA A 79 -15.86 -6.87 -6.04
C ALA A 79 -14.38 -7.29 -6.16
N PHE A 80 -14.11 -8.33 -6.94
CA PHE A 80 -12.75 -8.79 -7.20
C PHE A 80 -11.87 -7.70 -7.83
N THR A 81 -12.36 -7.03 -8.87
CA THR A 81 -11.62 -5.94 -9.55
C THR A 81 -11.25 -4.83 -8.57
N ARG A 82 -12.16 -4.46 -7.67
CA ARG A 82 -11.93 -3.42 -6.66
C ARG A 82 -10.84 -3.83 -5.68
N PHE A 83 -10.90 -5.06 -5.17
CA PHE A 83 -9.89 -5.58 -4.25
C PHE A 83 -8.51 -5.70 -4.93
N ALA A 84 -8.50 -6.13 -6.20
CA ALA A 84 -7.28 -6.23 -6.99
C ALA A 84 -6.59 -4.86 -7.15
N ILE A 85 -7.34 -3.78 -7.40
CA ILE A 85 -6.78 -2.43 -7.52
C ILE A 85 -6.00 -2.05 -6.26
N TYR A 86 -6.60 -2.19 -5.07
CA TYR A 86 -5.91 -1.87 -3.82
C TYR A 86 -4.71 -2.78 -3.56
N ALA A 87 -4.82 -4.07 -3.89
CA ALA A 87 -3.70 -5.01 -3.76
C ALA A 87 -2.52 -4.65 -4.67
N PHE A 88 -2.78 -4.29 -5.93
CA PHE A 88 -1.74 -3.86 -6.87
C PHE A 88 -1.07 -2.56 -6.44
N ILE A 89 -1.84 -1.60 -5.91
CA ILE A 89 -1.28 -0.37 -5.35
C ILE A 89 -0.29 -0.69 -4.22
N GLY A 90 -0.72 -1.52 -3.25
CA GLY A 90 0.14 -1.96 -2.15
C GLY A 90 1.41 -2.68 -2.63
N LEU A 91 1.27 -3.57 -3.62
CA LEU A 91 2.41 -4.28 -4.21
C LEU A 91 3.43 -3.32 -4.84
N ILE A 92 2.96 -2.37 -5.66
CA ILE A 92 3.81 -1.37 -6.31
C ILE A 92 4.52 -0.52 -5.24
N GLN A 93 3.80 -0.11 -4.20
CA GLN A 93 4.40 0.66 -3.09
C GLN A 93 5.51 -0.11 -2.38
N ILE A 94 5.31 -1.42 -2.14
CA ILE A 94 6.35 -2.27 -1.54
C ILE A 94 7.56 -2.36 -2.49
N MET A 95 7.35 -2.59 -3.79
CA MET A 95 8.45 -2.61 -4.76
C MET A 95 9.25 -1.29 -4.77
N VAL A 96 8.54 -0.15 -4.72
CA VAL A 96 9.16 1.18 -4.61
C VAL A 96 9.94 1.32 -3.30
N LEU A 97 9.36 0.92 -2.17
CA LEU A 97 10.01 0.96 -0.85
C LEU A 97 11.36 0.22 -0.87
N PHE A 98 11.36 -1.03 -1.36
CA PHE A 98 12.58 -1.84 -1.46
C PHE A 98 13.60 -1.23 -2.43
N THR A 99 13.14 -0.70 -3.57
CA THR A 99 14.02 -0.03 -4.53
C THR A 99 14.71 1.19 -3.91
N VAL A 100 13.97 2.01 -3.17
CA VAL A 100 14.51 3.18 -2.46
C VAL A 100 15.46 2.75 -1.35
N SER A 101 15.14 1.69 -0.61
CA SER A 101 16.00 1.13 0.44
C SER A 101 17.39 0.75 -0.11
N LEU A 102 17.44 0.01 -1.22
CA LEU A 102 18.69 -0.38 -1.87
C LEU A 102 19.51 0.83 -2.36
N ARG A 103 18.84 1.87 -2.85
CA ARG A 103 19.49 3.12 -3.26
C ARG A 103 20.11 3.85 -2.06
N VAL A 104 19.39 3.92 -0.94
CA VAL A 104 19.89 4.52 0.31
C VAL A 104 21.08 3.74 0.84
N GLU A 105 20.99 2.41 0.88
CA GLU A 105 22.07 1.54 1.34
C GLU A 105 23.33 1.70 0.47
N THR A 106 23.16 1.67 -0.86
CA THR A 106 24.28 1.89 -1.81
C THR A 106 24.93 3.26 -1.59
N LYS A 107 24.14 4.30 -1.33
CA LYS A 107 24.65 5.65 -1.08
C LYS A 107 25.42 5.74 0.23
N ILE A 108 24.94 5.09 1.30
CA ILE A 108 25.63 5.03 2.59
C ILE A 108 26.95 4.27 2.45
N ARG A 109 26.92 3.11 1.79
CA ARG A 109 28.11 2.27 1.59
C ARG A 109 29.20 2.99 0.81
N ARG A 110 28.86 3.72 -0.26
CA ARG A 110 29.81 4.53 -1.05
C ARG A 110 30.47 5.67 -0.26
N ARG A 111 29.84 6.19 0.80
CA ARG A 111 30.46 7.21 1.66
C ARG A 111 31.57 6.64 2.54
N GLY A 112 31.49 5.36 2.89
CA GLY A 112 32.50 4.67 3.71
C GLY A 112 33.73 4.18 2.93
N TYR A 113 33.67 4.14 1.58
CA TYR A 113 34.78 3.69 0.75
C TYR A 113 35.75 4.84 0.39
N ALA A 114 37.05 4.53 0.48
CA ALA A 114 38.10 5.38 -0.08
C ALA A 114 37.92 5.52 -1.61
N PRO A 115 38.38 6.63 -2.23
CA PRO A 115 38.13 6.94 -3.65
C PRO A 115 38.47 5.81 -4.62
N GLU A 116 39.50 5.02 -4.30
CA GLU A 116 39.98 3.90 -5.10
C GLU A 116 39.08 2.65 -5.06
N TRP A 117 38.14 2.55 -4.11
CA TRP A 117 37.20 1.42 -3.94
C TRP A 117 35.73 1.84 -4.16
N ARG A 118 35.50 2.99 -4.80
CA ARG A 118 34.19 3.67 -4.85
C ARG A 118 33.39 3.37 -6.13
#